data_AF-A0A972WDN7-F1
#
_entry.id   AF-A0A972WDN7-F1
#
_cell.length_a   1.000
_cell.length_b   1.000
_cell.length_c   1.000
_cell.angle_alpha   90.00
_cell.angle_beta   90.00
_cell.angle_gamma   90.00
#
_symmetry.space_group_name_H-M   'P 1'
#
loop_
_entity.id
_entity.type
_entity.pdbx_description
1 polymer ?
#
loop_
_entity_poly.entity_id
_entity_poly.type
_entity_poly.pdbx_seq_one_letter_code
_entity_poly.pdbx_strand_id
1 'polypeptide(L)'
;MDDELASKLDRMKLVVILNRRDSSIRNTCIALACWVIGSACSGPATGPEEQLRMWVSQGTSAAEAKDRRELVSMISPAYEDSRGNDLSDIENSLRAYFFRQNDIKLLTSIQEIRLFGDSAAEIDLTVGMAGKSDGVLGFRADAYKFRLELQRDDDEWQLISARWVALGEELR
;
A
#
# COMPACT_ATOMS: atom_id res chain seq x y z
N MET A 1 -77.95 -2.20 31.12
CA MET A 1 -77.42 -3.57 31.32
C MET A 1 -76.19 -3.69 30.43
N ASP A 2 -75.26 -2.74 30.60
CA ASP A 2 -74.23 -2.41 29.60
C ASP A 2 -72.83 -2.26 30.25
N ASP A 3 -72.76 -2.06 31.57
CA ASP A 3 -71.50 -2.01 32.33
C ASP A 3 -70.87 -3.39 32.57
N GLU A 4 -71.67 -4.46 32.61
CA GLU A 4 -71.15 -5.82 32.86
C GLU A 4 -70.39 -6.39 31.64
N LEU A 5 -70.77 -5.99 30.42
CA LEU A 5 -70.08 -6.38 29.20
C LEU A 5 -68.75 -5.63 29.03
N ALA A 6 -68.68 -4.36 29.45
CA ALA A 6 -67.45 -3.57 29.43
C ALA A 6 -66.38 -4.14 30.39
N SER A 7 -66.79 -4.57 31.59
CA SER A 7 -65.90 -5.18 32.58
C SER A 7 -65.37 -6.57 32.16
N LYS A 8 -66.21 -7.38 31.50
CA LYS A 8 -65.77 -8.67 30.95
C LYS A 8 -64.83 -8.50 29.75
N LEU A 9 -65.05 -7.49 28.90
CA LEU A 9 -64.19 -7.23 27.74
C LEU A 9 -62.82 -6.68 28.15
N ASP A 10 -62.75 -5.87 29.22
CA ASP A 10 -61.49 -5.33 29.75
C ASP A 10 -60.65 -6.42 30.45
N ARG A 11 -61.30 -7.29 31.25
CA ARG A 11 -60.62 -8.44 31.85
C ARG A 11 -60.13 -9.47 30.83
N MET A 12 -60.83 -9.62 29.70
CA MET A 12 -60.43 -10.54 28.65
C MET A 12 -59.22 -10.02 27.85
N LYS A 13 -59.06 -8.70 27.71
CA LYS A 13 -57.86 -8.08 27.12
C LYS A 13 -56.65 -8.18 28.06
N LEU A 14 -56.85 -8.08 29.38
CA LEU A 14 -55.77 -8.19 30.35
C LEU A 14 -55.14 -9.61 30.39
N VAL A 15 -55.95 -10.66 30.21
CA VAL A 15 -55.46 -12.05 30.15
C VAL A 15 -54.75 -12.36 28.82
N VAL A 16 -55.19 -11.76 27.70
CA VAL A 16 -54.54 -11.94 26.39
C VAL A 16 -53.25 -11.13 26.25
N ILE A 17 -53.02 -10.06 27.04
CA ILE A 17 -51.70 -9.38 27.06
C ILE A 17 -50.69 -10.13 27.94
N LEU A 18 -51.14 -10.98 28.86
CA LEU A 18 -50.29 -11.94 29.58
C LEU A 18 -49.99 -13.22 28.76
N ASN A 19 -50.58 -13.34 27.56
CA ASN A 19 -50.27 -14.38 26.56
C ASN A 19 -48.91 -14.11 25.90
N ARG A 20 -47.86 -14.62 26.54
CA ARG A 20 -46.90 -15.56 25.96
C ARG A 20 -45.64 -15.54 26.82
N ARG A 21 -45.66 -16.44 27.81
CA ARG A 21 -44.45 -17.08 28.30
C ARG A 21 -43.55 -17.50 27.14
N ASP A 22 -42.27 -17.22 27.32
CA ASP A 22 -41.13 -18.09 27.04
C ASP A 22 -41.17 -18.90 25.75
N SER A 23 -40.39 -18.46 24.77
CA SER A 23 -39.38 -19.32 24.13
C SER A 23 -38.62 -18.54 23.05
N SER A 24 -37.56 -17.84 23.46
CA SER A 24 -36.22 -18.10 22.92
C SER A 24 -35.24 -17.10 23.53
N ILE A 25 -34.81 -17.44 24.74
CA ILE A 25 -33.53 -17.02 25.31
C ILE A 25 -32.44 -17.59 24.38
N ARG A 26 -32.03 -16.78 23.40
CA ARG A 26 -30.77 -16.90 22.65
C ARG A 26 -30.79 -15.84 21.55
N ASN A 27 -30.02 -14.77 21.74
CA ASN A 27 -29.30 -14.00 20.70
C ASN A 27 -29.14 -12.51 21.03
N THR A 28 -29.71 -12.00 22.11
CA THR A 28 -29.62 -10.58 22.46
C THR A 28 -28.51 -10.29 23.50
N CYS A 29 -27.28 -10.73 23.22
CA CYS A 29 -26.07 -10.28 23.94
C CYS A 29 -24.86 -10.02 23.01
N ILE A 30 -25.04 -9.97 21.69
CA ILE A 30 -23.95 -9.72 20.73
C ILE A 30 -24.21 -8.40 20.00
N ALA A 31 -24.38 -7.30 20.73
CA ALA A 31 -24.63 -5.99 20.12
C ALA A 31 -23.78 -4.84 20.66
N LEU A 32 -22.82 -5.08 21.58
CA LEU A 32 -22.12 -3.96 22.22
C LEU A 32 -20.67 -4.24 22.63
N ALA A 33 -19.89 -4.98 21.83
CA ALA A 33 -18.49 -5.29 22.15
C ALA A 33 -17.51 -5.28 20.96
N CYS A 34 -17.82 -4.59 19.86
CA CYS A 34 -16.94 -4.52 18.67
C CYS A 34 -16.70 -3.08 18.18
N TRP A 35 -16.49 -2.11 19.09
CA TRP A 35 -16.33 -0.70 18.67
C TRP A 35 -15.11 0.04 19.22
N VAL A 36 -14.08 -0.65 19.73
CA VAL A 36 -12.88 0.04 20.30
C VAL A 36 -11.55 -0.64 19.97
N ILE A 37 -11.37 -1.17 18.76
CA ILE A 37 -10.02 -1.54 18.29
C ILE A 37 -9.90 -1.14 16.82
N GLY A 38 -9.39 0.07 16.56
CA GLY A 38 -9.22 0.54 15.18
C GLY A 38 -8.56 1.91 14.96
N SER A 39 -8.08 2.60 16.01
CA SER A 39 -7.42 3.90 15.85
C SER A 39 -5.92 3.80 16.12
N ALA A 40 -5.22 2.92 15.42
CA ALA A 40 -3.77 2.82 15.47
C ALA A 40 -3.20 2.38 14.11
N CYS A 41 -3.40 3.20 13.07
CA CYS A 41 -2.54 3.23 11.87
C CYS A 41 -2.94 4.43 10.99
N SER A 42 -2.73 5.66 11.48
CA SER A 42 -2.80 6.85 10.64
C SER A 42 -1.97 8.00 11.21
N GLY A 43 -0.83 7.69 11.83
CA GLY A 43 0.21 8.69 12.08
C GLY A 43 1.04 8.89 10.81
N PRO A 44 1.57 10.09 10.53
CA PRO A 44 2.64 10.25 9.56
C PRO A 44 3.77 9.28 9.93
N ALA A 45 4.43 8.69 8.92
CA ALA A 45 5.48 7.70 9.10
C ALA A 45 6.43 8.14 10.22
N THR A 46 6.51 7.31 11.27
CA THR A 46 6.95 7.71 12.61
C THR A 46 8.45 8.02 12.72
N GLY A 47 9.17 8.03 11.59
CA GLY A 47 10.55 8.49 11.44
C GLY A 47 11.02 8.47 9.98
N PRO A 48 12.16 9.11 9.64
CA PRO A 48 12.69 9.16 8.28
C PRO A 48 12.89 7.78 7.62
N GLU A 49 13.31 6.78 8.39
CA GLU A 49 13.47 5.42 7.86
C GLU A 49 12.13 4.81 7.43
N GLU A 50 11.08 5.00 8.21
CA GLU A 50 9.73 4.51 7.87
C GLU A 50 9.18 5.23 6.65
N GLN A 51 9.46 6.53 6.51
CA GLN A 51 9.10 7.30 5.30
C GLN A 51 9.77 6.72 4.06
N LEU A 52 11.05 6.35 4.14
CA LEU A 52 11.79 5.74 3.03
C LEU A 52 11.28 4.33 2.69
N ARG A 53 10.87 3.53 3.69
CA ARG A 53 10.22 2.23 3.47
C ARG A 53 8.89 2.39 2.74
N MET A 54 8.10 3.39 3.14
CA MET A 54 6.86 3.75 2.46
C MET A 54 7.12 4.27 1.04
N TRP A 55 8.16 5.07 0.83
CA TRP A 55 8.58 5.55 -0.49
C TRP A 55 8.92 4.38 -1.43
N VAL A 56 9.68 3.37 -0.95
CA VAL A 56 9.97 2.17 -1.75
C VAL A 56 8.69 1.38 -2.08
N SER A 57 7.77 1.25 -1.11
CA SER A 57 6.47 0.59 -1.32
C SER A 57 5.60 1.32 -2.36
N GLN A 58 5.56 2.64 -2.30
CA GLN A 58 4.86 3.50 -3.25
C GLN A 58 5.44 3.35 -4.66
N GLY A 59 6.77 3.45 -4.80
CA GLY A 59 7.45 3.29 -6.08
C GLY A 59 7.25 1.89 -6.67
N THR A 60 7.27 0.85 -5.83
CA THR A 60 6.96 -0.53 -6.24
C THR A 60 5.55 -0.63 -6.81
N SER A 61 4.56 -0.08 -6.08
CA SER A 61 3.16 -0.11 -6.48
C SER A 61 2.91 0.68 -7.78
N ALA A 62 3.50 1.87 -7.90
CA ALA A 62 3.43 2.70 -9.09
C ALA A 62 4.05 1.99 -10.32
N ALA A 63 5.20 1.34 -10.14
CA ALA A 63 5.84 0.56 -11.21
C ALA A 63 5.01 -0.64 -11.67
N GLU A 64 4.43 -1.41 -10.74
CA GLU A 64 3.53 -2.51 -11.08
C GLU A 64 2.27 -2.03 -11.82
N ALA A 65 1.71 -0.89 -11.40
CA ALA A 65 0.55 -0.27 -12.05
C ALA A 65 0.89 0.42 -13.38
N LYS A 66 2.17 0.48 -13.76
CA LYS A 66 2.69 1.29 -14.87
C LYS A 66 2.29 2.76 -14.77
N ASP A 67 2.14 3.27 -13.55
CA ASP A 67 1.84 4.67 -13.30
C ASP A 67 3.11 5.51 -13.45
N ARG A 68 3.42 5.84 -14.70
CA ARG A 68 4.58 6.67 -15.04
C ARG A 68 4.52 8.02 -14.34
N ARG A 69 3.32 8.60 -14.18
CA ARG A 69 3.19 9.95 -13.60
C ARG A 69 3.62 9.92 -12.15
N GLU A 70 3.12 8.95 -11.40
CA GLU A 70 3.46 8.75 -9.99
C GLU A 70 4.98 8.50 -9.81
N LEU A 71 5.57 7.63 -10.62
CA LEU A 71 7.02 7.39 -10.57
C LEU A 71 7.83 8.66 -10.86
N VAL A 72 7.44 9.42 -11.88
CA VAL A 72 8.14 10.66 -12.24
C VAL A 72 8.02 11.71 -11.13
N SER A 73 6.90 11.79 -10.41
CA SER A 73 6.77 12.70 -9.26
C SER A 73 7.62 12.32 -8.04
N MET A 74 8.20 11.12 -8.01
CA MET A 74 9.13 10.68 -6.97
C MET A 74 10.60 10.96 -7.32
N ILE A 75 10.87 11.52 -8.51
CA ILE A 75 12.21 11.80 -9.01
C ILE A 75 12.40 13.31 -9.03
N SER A 76 13.52 13.76 -8.48
CA SER A 76 13.88 15.17 -8.46
C SER A 76 13.98 15.75 -9.88
N PRO A 77 13.51 16.98 -10.13
CA PRO A 77 13.79 17.72 -11.36
C PRO A 77 15.29 17.89 -11.64
N ALA A 78 16.14 17.77 -10.62
CA ALA A 78 17.60 17.85 -10.72
C ALA A 78 18.27 16.46 -10.76
N TYR A 79 17.54 15.39 -11.08
CA TYR A 79 18.09 14.04 -11.18
C TYR A 79 19.23 13.97 -12.20
N GLU A 80 20.33 13.35 -11.79
CA GLU A 80 21.46 13.01 -12.65
C GLU A 80 22.12 11.73 -12.10
N ASP A 81 22.43 10.77 -12.98
CA ASP A 81 23.13 9.55 -12.58
C ASP A 81 24.51 9.39 -13.24
N SER A 82 25.29 8.45 -12.70
CA SER A 82 26.65 8.18 -13.19
C SER A 82 26.69 7.57 -14.60
N ARG A 83 25.55 7.21 -15.18
CA ARG A 83 25.42 6.77 -16.58
C ARG A 83 25.10 7.94 -17.51
N GLY A 84 24.94 9.16 -16.97
CA GLY A 84 24.65 10.38 -17.69
C GLY A 84 23.17 10.56 -18.03
N ASN A 85 22.25 9.82 -17.37
CA ASN A 85 20.83 10.03 -17.57
C ASN A 85 20.34 11.20 -16.72
N ASP A 86 19.51 12.05 -17.32
CA ASP A 86 18.70 13.05 -16.61
C ASP A 86 17.25 12.55 -16.40
N LEU A 87 16.40 13.39 -15.79
CA LEU A 87 14.97 13.06 -15.57
C LEU A 87 14.23 12.70 -16.89
N SER A 88 14.53 13.39 -17.99
CA SER A 88 13.88 13.15 -19.28
C SER A 88 14.27 11.78 -19.85
N ASP A 89 15.54 11.39 -19.69
CA ASP A 89 16.03 10.07 -20.07
C ASP A 89 15.37 8.95 -19.26
N ILE A 90 15.18 9.16 -17.95
CA ILE A 90 14.46 8.23 -17.09
C ILE A 90 12.98 8.13 -17.49
N GLU A 91 12.29 9.25 -17.75
CA GLU A 91 10.89 9.21 -18.20
C GLU A 91 10.75 8.43 -19.52
N ASN A 92 11.66 8.67 -20.47
CA ASN A 92 11.67 7.96 -21.76
C ASN A 92 11.96 6.47 -21.59
N SER A 93 12.88 6.11 -20.70
CA SER A 93 13.19 4.72 -20.35
C SER A 93 11.99 4.01 -19.73
N LEU A 94 11.29 4.65 -18.78
CA LEU A 94 10.05 4.13 -18.19
C LEU A 94 8.96 3.95 -19.24
N ARG A 95 8.77 4.93 -20.14
CA ARG A 95 7.81 4.84 -21.24
C ARG A 95 8.09 3.64 -22.14
N ALA A 96 9.35 3.48 -22.57
CA ALA A 96 9.76 2.38 -23.43
C ALA A 96 9.60 1.02 -22.73
N TYR A 97 9.93 0.95 -21.43
CA TYR A 97 9.78 -0.26 -20.63
C TYR A 97 8.30 -0.65 -20.48
N PHE A 98 7.44 0.28 -20.07
CA PHE A 98 6.00 0.02 -19.87
C PHE A 98 5.26 -0.35 -21.14
N PHE A 99 5.68 0.16 -22.30
CA PHE A 99 5.12 -0.23 -23.59
C PHE A 99 5.45 -1.69 -23.95
N ARG A 100 6.64 -2.18 -23.58
CA ARG A 100 7.10 -3.54 -23.93
C ARG A 100 6.57 -4.62 -23.00
N GLN A 101 6.36 -4.29 -21.73
CA GLN A 101 5.92 -5.29 -20.75
C GLN A 101 4.40 -5.41 -20.78
N ASN A 102 3.86 -6.63 -20.78
CA ASN A 102 2.41 -6.85 -20.66
C ASN A 102 1.95 -6.70 -19.20
N ASP A 103 2.67 -7.30 -18.26
CA ASP A 103 2.44 -7.24 -16.82
C ASP A 103 3.77 -7.07 -16.08
N ILE A 104 3.74 -6.39 -14.94
CA ILE A 104 4.91 -6.14 -14.09
C ILE A 104 4.57 -6.60 -12.67
N LYS A 105 5.39 -7.51 -12.15
CA LYS A 105 5.34 -7.96 -10.77
C LYS A 105 6.73 -7.83 -10.17
N LEU A 106 6.82 -7.13 -9.05
CA LEU A 106 8.07 -6.79 -8.38
C LEU A 106 8.10 -7.42 -6.99
N LEU A 107 9.21 -8.06 -6.67
CA LEU A 107 9.56 -8.45 -5.32
C LEU A 107 10.72 -7.59 -4.87
N THR A 108 10.44 -6.63 -3.99
CA THR A 108 11.46 -5.72 -3.45
C THR A 108 11.92 -6.17 -2.08
N SER A 109 13.23 -6.10 -1.85
CA SER A 109 13.85 -6.32 -0.55
C SER A 109 14.84 -5.20 -0.30
N ILE A 110 14.66 -4.46 0.79
CA ILE A 110 15.59 -3.43 1.23
C ILE A 110 16.70 -4.12 2.02
N GLN A 111 17.95 -3.96 1.59
CA GLN A 111 19.12 -4.48 2.31
C GLN A 111 19.58 -3.49 3.38
N GLU A 112 19.64 -2.21 3.04
CA GLU A 112 20.15 -1.17 3.92
C GLU A 112 19.46 0.17 3.63
N ILE A 113 19.22 0.94 4.68
CA ILE A 113 18.85 2.35 4.62
C ILE A 113 19.89 3.12 5.43
N ARG A 114 20.60 4.04 4.79
CA ARG A 114 21.57 4.94 5.43
C ARG A 114 20.99 6.34 5.46
N LEU A 115 20.81 6.91 6.65
CA LEU A 115 20.38 8.31 6.83
C LEU A 115 21.60 9.22 7.04
N PHE A 116 21.61 10.35 6.35
CA PHE A 116 22.61 11.41 6.50
C PHE A 116 21.91 12.67 7.02
N GLY A 117 21.84 12.79 8.34
CA GLY A 117 20.99 13.80 8.98
C GLY A 117 19.51 13.48 8.77
N ASP A 118 18.71 14.50 8.50
CA ASP A 118 17.27 14.40 8.27
C ASP A 118 16.84 14.68 6.82
N SER A 119 17.79 15.04 5.95
CA SER A 119 17.52 15.56 4.61
C SER A 119 18.12 14.72 3.47
N ALA A 120 18.92 13.69 3.77
CA ALA A 120 19.54 12.85 2.75
C ALA A 120 19.56 11.39 3.18
N ALA A 121 19.43 10.49 2.22
CA ALA A 121 19.41 9.07 2.46
C ALA A 121 19.98 8.28 1.28
N GLU A 122 20.45 7.08 1.58
CA GLU A 122 20.80 6.08 0.58
C GLU A 122 20.07 4.78 0.88
N ILE A 123 19.54 4.14 -0.15
CA ILE A 123 18.83 2.85 -0.05
C ILE A 123 19.53 1.84 -0.96
N ASP A 124 20.03 0.77 -0.37
CA ASP A 124 20.46 -0.42 -1.11
C ASP A 124 19.27 -1.40 -1.14
N LEU A 125 18.74 -1.71 -2.33
CA LEU A 125 17.62 -2.64 -2.52
C LEU A 125 17.87 -3.64 -3.65
N THR A 126 17.24 -4.81 -3.51
CA THR A 126 17.22 -5.85 -4.54
C THR A 126 15.79 -5.94 -5.05
N VAL A 127 15.64 -5.92 -6.37
CA VAL A 127 14.35 -5.99 -7.05
C VAL A 127 14.36 -7.23 -7.94
N GLY A 128 13.56 -8.22 -7.57
CA GLY A 128 13.19 -9.33 -8.44
C GLY A 128 12.00 -8.91 -9.31
N MET A 129 12.09 -9.16 -10.62
CA MET A 129 11.04 -8.87 -11.58
C MET A 129 10.52 -10.18 -12.15
N ALA A 130 9.24 -10.43 -11.95
CA ALA A 130 8.52 -11.51 -12.59
C ALA A 130 7.59 -10.92 -13.65
N GLY A 131 7.63 -11.48 -14.86
CA GLY A 131 6.74 -11.08 -15.93
C GLY A 131 6.37 -12.26 -16.81
N LYS A 132 5.13 -12.23 -17.32
CA LYS A 132 4.77 -13.08 -18.47
C LYS A 132 5.35 -12.45 -19.73
N SER A 133 6.07 -13.24 -20.52
CA SER A 133 6.58 -12.81 -21.81
C SER A 133 6.05 -13.73 -22.91
N ASP A 134 5.95 -13.22 -24.14
CA ASP A 134 5.46 -13.99 -25.29
C ASP A 134 6.48 -15.04 -25.80
N GLY A 135 7.52 -15.34 -25.02
CA GLY A 135 8.54 -16.35 -25.34
C GLY A 135 8.08 -17.79 -25.06
N VAL A 136 8.82 -18.77 -25.60
CA VAL A 136 8.52 -20.21 -25.55
C VAL A 136 8.28 -20.76 -24.13
N LEU A 137 8.89 -20.16 -23.11
CA LEU A 137 8.74 -20.56 -21.72
C LEU A 137 7.67 -19.75 -20.95
N GLY A 138 7.13 -18.68 -21.54
CA GLY A 138 6.05 -17.88 -20.94
C GLY A 138 6.46 -16.99 -19.75
N PHE A 139 7.70 -17.08 -19.23
CA PHE A 139 8.13 -16.37 -18.03
C PHE A 139 9.56 -15.83 -18.15
N ARG A 140 9.79 -14.64 -17.59
CA ARG A 140 11.10 -14.03 -17.41
C ARG A 140 11.25 -13.62 -15.94
N ALA A 141 12.40 -13.99 -15.34
CA ALA A 141 12.74 -13.68 -13.96
C ALA A 141 14.10 -13.01 -13.96
N ASP A 142 14.09 -11.68 -13.95
CA ASP A 142 15.30 -10.87 -13.87
C ASP A 142 15.40 -10.31 -12.45
N ALA A 143 16.62 -10.11 -11.94
CA ALA A 143 16.81 -9.47 -10.65
C ALA A 143 17.91 -8.43 -10.75
N TYR A 144 17.77 -7.34 -10.00
CA TYR A 144 18.68 -6.21 -10.03
C TYR A 144 19.02 -5.77 -8.61
N LYS A 145 20.25 -5.31 -8.42
CA LYS A 145 20.66 -4.55 -7.24
C LYS A 145 20.63 -3.07 -7.58
N PHE A 146 19.96 -2.29 -6.76
CA PHE A 146 19.86 -0.85 -6.85
C PHE A 146 20.53 -0.20 -5.64
N ARG A 147 21.20 0.90 -5.90
CA ARG A 147 21.59 1.91 -4.91
C ARG A 147 20.90 3.20 -5.31
N LEU A 148 20.04 3.70 -4.44
CA LEU A 148 19.27 4.92 -4.63
C LEU A 148 19.79 6.00 -3.70
N GLU A 149 20.04 7.19 -4.23
CA GLU A 149 20.40 8.38 -3.47
C GLU A 149 19.19 9.31 -3.47
N LEU A 150 18.71 9.66 -2.27
CA LEU A 150 17.51 10.47 -2.08
C LEU A 150 17.85 11.72 -1.28
N GLN A 151 17.13 12.78 -1.60
CA GLN A 151 17.12 14.02 -0.83
C GLN A 151 15.70 14.33 -0.40
N ARG A 152 15.54 14.88 0.81
CA ARG A 152 14.27 15.40 1.29
C ARG A 152 14.14 16.87 0.86
N ASP A 153 13.06 17.18 0.17
CA ASP A 153 12.67 18.53 -0.25
C ASP A 153 11.23 18.77 0.19
N ASP A 154 10.97 19.85 0.93
CA ASP A 154 9.64 20.19 1.49
C ASP A 154 8.87 18.99 2.11
N ASP A 155 9.57 18.19 2.93
CA ASP A 155 9.06 16.97 3.59
C ASP A 155 8.77 15.76 2.68
N GLU A 156 9.11 15.86 1.40
CA GLU A 156 9.01 14.76 0.43
C GLU A 156 10.39 14.20 0.08
N TRP A 157 10.49 12.87 0.01
CA TRP A 157 11.70 12.21 -0.46
C TRP A 157 11.70 12.13 -1.99
N GLN A 158 12.76 12.65 -2.60
CA GLN A 158 12.93 12.68 -4.05
C GLN A 158 14.22 11.95 -4.42
N LEU A 159 14.15 11.09 -5.44
CA LEU A 159 15.32 10.42 -6.00
C LEU A 159 16.18 11.43 -6.75
N ILE A 160 17.44 11.56 -6.38
CA ILE A 160 18.40 12.45 -7.04
C ILE A 160 19.43 11.70 -7.89
N SER A 161 19.69 10.43 -7.58
CA SER A 161 20.57 9.57 -8.37
C SER A 161 20.26 8.10 -8.14
N ALA A 162 20.51 7.24 -9.14
CA ALA A 162 20.40 5.80 -8.98
C ALA A 162 21.52 5.07 -9.72
N ARG A 163 22.01 3.99 -9.12
CA ARG A 163 22.89 3.02 -9.76
C ARG A 163 22.27 1.64 -9.68
N TRP A 164 22.37 0.87 -10.75
CA TRP A 164 21.86 -0.50 -10.76
C TRP A 164 22.67 -1.43 -11.65
N VAL A 165 22.65 -2.71 -11.31
CA VAL A 165 23.24 -3.82 -12.09
C VAL A 165 22.38 -5.07 -11.97
N ALA A 166 22.49 -5.96 -12.95
CA ALA A 166 21.86 -7.27 -12.86
C ALA A 166 22.43 -8.06 -11.67
N LEU A 167 21.57 -8.81 -10.99
CA LEU A 167 21.98 -9.66 -9.88
C LEU A 167 22.94 -10.74 -10.39
N GLY A 168 24.15 -10.76 -9.84
CA GLY A 168 25.25 -11.60 -10.33
C GLY A 168 26.38 -10.79 -10.98
N GLU A 169 26.16 -9.51 -11.25
CA GLU A 169 27.18 -8.55 -11.67
C GLU A 169 27.61 -7.64 -10.50
N GLU A 170 28.82 -7.08 -10.56
CA GLU A 170 29.31 -6.12 -9.58
C GLU A 170 28.86 -4.69 -9.93
N LEU A 171 28.41 -3.93 -8.93
CA LEU A 171 28.16 -2.49 -9.06
C LEU A 171 29.49 -1.80 -9.33
N ARG A 172 29.65 -1.21 -10.52
CA ARG A 172 30.80 -0.39 -10.90
C ARG A 172 30.49 1.10 -10.81
#